data_AF-Q1WCG6-F1
#
_entry.id   AF-Q1WCG6-F1
#
_cell.length_a   1.000
_cell.length_b   1.000
_cell.length_c   1.000
_cell.angle_alpha   90.00
_cell.angle_beta   90.00
_cell.angle_gamma   90.00
#
_symmetry.space_group_name_H-M   'P 1'
#
loop_
_entity.id
_entity.type
_entity.pdbx_description
1 polymer ?
#
loop_
_entity_poly.entity_id
_entity_poly.type
_entity_poly.pdbx_seq_one_letter_code
_entity_poly.pdbx_strand_id
1 'polypeptide(L)'
;QKAMDEKKFEEAVKLRGRSFENNLKTYKLLAHRKPESELPCSNFNVAVLNVGAPAAGMNAAVRSAVRVGITEGHKMFAVNDGFEGFYKGQIKEIKWGDVGGWTGQGGSLLGTKRTLPAK
;
A
#
# COMPACT_ATOMS: atom_id res chain seq x y z
N GLN A 1 5.57 31.92 6.45
CA GLN A 1 5.21 32.16 7.85
C GLN A 1 3.85 32.85 7.94
N LYS A 2 3.65 33.98 7.26
CA LYS A 2 2.37 34.71 7.16
C LYS A 2 1.09 33.85 7.10
N ALA A 3 0.98 32.89 6.17
CA ALA A 3 -0.20 32.02 6.08
C ALA A 3 -0.44 31.14 7.33
N MET A 4 0.61 30.71 8.02
CA MET A 4 0.49 29.98 9.29
C MET A 4 0.05 30.91 10.43
N ASP A 5 0.61 32.11 10.49
CA ASP A 5 0.27 33.11 11.53
C ASP A 5 -1.19 33.57 11.40
N GLU A 6 -1.69 33.67 10.17
CA GLU A 6 -3.09 33.97 9.83
C GLU A 6 -4.04 32.76 9.92
N LYS A 7 -3.56 31.60 10.38
CA LYS A 7 -4.33 30.32 10.47
C LYS A 7 -4.88 29.80 9.14
N LYS A 8 -4.29 30.21 8.01
CA LYS A 8 -4.63 29.73 6.66
C LYS A 8 -3.84 28.47 6.33
N PHE A 9 -4.17 27.37 7.02
CA PHE A 9 -3.37 26.13 6.96
C PHE A 9 -3.39 25.46 5.58
N GLU A 10 -4.52 25.46 4.88
CA GLU A 10 -4.58 24.89 3.53
C GLU A 10 -3.70 25.66 2.54
N GLU A 11 -3.70 26.99 2.64
CA GLU A 11 -2.83 27.85 1.84
C GLU A 11 -1.35 27.61 2.20
N ALA A 12 -1.04 27.47 3.49
CA ALA A 12 0.32 27.15 3.93
C ALA A 12 0.83 25.81 3.35
N VAL A 13 -0.03 24.79 3.26
CA VAL A 13 0.29 23.50 2.62
C VAL A 13 0.51 23.69 1.12
N LYS A 14 -0.37 24.42 0.43
CA LYS A 14 -0.23 24.69 -1.01
C LYS A 14 1.06 25.44 -1.35
N LEU A 15 1.43 26.41 -0.52
CA LEU A 15 2.68 27.17 -0.66
C LEU A 15 3.94 26.30 -0.47
N ARG A 16 3.86 25.13 0.18
CA ARG A 16 4.97 24.15 0.25
C ARG A 16 5.16 23.38 -1.06
N GLY A 17 4.16 23.39 -1.93
CA GLY A 17 4.19 22.77 -3.25
C GLY A 17 3.59 21.36 -3.29
N ARG A 18 3.39 20.89 -4.52
CA ARG A 18 2.65 19.65 -4.84
C ARG A 18 3.25 18.39 -4.21
N SER A 19 4.57 18.30 -4.08
CA SER A 19 5.23 17.13 -3.46
C SER A 19 4.88 17.01 -1.98
N PHE A 20 4.82 18.15 -1.27
CA PHE A 20 4.44 18.19 0.13
C PHE A 20 2.97 17.77 0.32
N GLU A 21 2.07 18.29 -0.51
CA GLU A 21 0.66 17.88 -0.54
C GLU A 21 0.50 16.37 -0.76
N ASN A 22 1.19 15.82 -1.75
CA ASN A 22 1.12 14.39 -2.09
C ASN A 22 1.64 13.51 -0.95
N ASN A 23 2.75 13.89 -0.32
CA ASN A 23 3.30 13.16 0.82
C ASN A 23 2.35 13.19 2.01
N LEU A 24 1.76 14.36 2.32
CA LEU A 24 0.79 14.51 3.40
C LEU A 24 -0.48 13.68 3.16
N LYS A 25 -0.99 13.69 1.92
CA LYS A 25 -2.17 12.90 1.53
C LYS A 25 -1.90 11.40 1.66
N THR A 26 -0.78 10.94 1.12
CA THR A 26 -0.34 9.53 1.20
C THR A 26 -0.18 9.09 2.66
N TYR A 27 0.48 9.91 3.48
CA TYR A 27 0.65 9.62 4.89
C TYR A 27 -0.69 9.46 5.62
N LYS A 28 -1.61 10.43 5.46
CA LYS A 28 -2.94 10.37 6.10
C LYS A 28 -3.71 9.12 5.67
N LEU A 29 -3.69 8.83 4.38
CA LEU A 29 -4.37 7.66 3.81
C LEU A 29 -3.80 6.33 4.32
N LEU A 30 -2.48 6.23 4.52
CA LEU A 30 -1.85 5.00 5.02
C LEU A 30 -1.84 4.89 6.55
N ALA A 31 -1.96 6.00 7.27
CA ALA A 31 -1.92 6.05 8.74
C ALA A 31 -3.30 5.77 9.34
N HIS A 32 -4.36 6.36 8.78
CA HIS A 32 -5.71 6.28 9.33
C HIS A 32 -6.60 5.41 8.47
N ARG A 33 -7.13 4.33 9.06
CA ARG A 33 -8.16 3.51 8.44
C ARG A 33 -9.52 4.19 8.65
N LYS A 34 -10.24 4.44 7.55
CA LYS A 34 -11.64 4.87 7.61
C LYS A 34 -12.55 3.71 8.07
N PRO A 35 -13.65 3.99 8.78
CA PRO A 35 -14.63 2.97 9.10
C PRO A 35 -15.22 2.37 7.82
N GLU A 36 -15.60 1.10 7.88
CA GLU A 36 -16.06 0.34 6.70
C GLU A 36 -17.32 0.93 6.06
N SER A 37 -18.17 1.58 6.85
CA SER A 37 -19.36 2.31 6.39
C SER A 37 -19.07 3.51 5.47
N GLU A 38 -17.85 4.04 5.50
CA GLU A 38 -17.43 5.20 4.68
C GLU A 38 -16.60 4.79 3.46
N LEU A 39 -16.28 3.50 3.31
CA LEU A 39 -15.53 3.01 2.18
C LEU A 39 -16.45 2.88 0.96
N PRO A 40 -15.97 3.19 -0.25
CA PRO A 40 -16.75 2.91 -1.45
C PRO A 40 -16.99 1.40 -1.60
N CYS A 41 -18.16 1.02 -2.12
CA CYS A 41 -18.44 -0.38 -2.42
C CYS A 41 -17.73 -0.79 -3.71
N SER A 42 -16.79 -1.73 -3.60
CA SER A 42 -16.14 -2.36 -4.74
C SER A 42 -16.28 -3.87 -4.66
N ASN A 43 -16.61 -4.52 -5.78
CA ASN A 43 -16.69 -5.97 -5.90
C ASN A 43 -15.42 -6.59 -6.48
N PHE A 44 -14.32 -5.84 -6.53
CA PHE A 44 -13.06 -6.31 -7.09
C PHE A 44 -12.17 -6.98 -6.04
N ASN A 45 -11.58 -8.10 -6.46
CA ASN A 45 -10.50 -8.78 -5.75
C ASN A 45 -9.17 -8.39 -6.41
N VAL A 46 -8.24 -7.84 -5.63
CA VAL A 46 -6.93 -7.39 -6.14
C VAL A 46 -5.81 -8.16 -5.43
N ALA A 47 -4.92 -8.78 -6.20
CA ALA A 47 -3.78 -9.52 -5.67
C ALA A 47 -2.47 -8.73 -5.81
N VAL A 48 -1.59 -8.84 -4.81
CA VAL A 48 -0.24 -8.27 -4.81
C VAL A 48 0.77 -9.41 -4.67
N LEU A 49 1.82 -9.39 -5.49
CA LEU A 49 2.94 -10.33 -5.45
C LEU A 49 4.27 -9.62 -5.71
N ASN A 50 5.36 -10.21 -5.22
CA ASN A 50 6.72 -9.74 -5.49
C ASN A 50 7.45 -10.72 -6.42
N VAL A 51 8.12 -10.18 -7.44
CA VAL A 51 8.86 -10.95 -8.45
C VAL A 51 10.27 -10.40 -8.59
N GLY A 52 11.25 -11.29 -8.74
CA GLY A 52 12.67 -10.95 -8.88
C GLY A 52 13.52 -11.34 -7.68
N ALA A 53 14.64 -10.66 -7.49
CA ALA A 53 15.49 -10.79 -6.30
C ALA A 53 14.96 -9.90 -5.16
N PRO A 54 15.18 -10.24 -3.88
CA PRO A 54 14.79 -9.38 -2.77
C PRO A 54 15.41 -7.98 -2.89
N ALA A 55 14.59 -6.94 -2.69
CA ALA A 55 15.04 -5.55 -2.74
C ALA A 55 14.47 -4.76 -1.55
N ALA A 56 15.25 -3.79 -1.06
CA ALA A 56 14.78 -2.86 -0.03
C ALA A 56 13.55 -2.08 -0.55
N GLY A 57 12.53 -1.94 0.31
CA GLY A 57 11.30 -1.21 -0.01
C GLY A 57 10.16 -2.04 -0.57
N MET A 58 10.36 -3.32 -0.95
CA MET A 58 9.27 -4.20 -1.40
C MET A 58 8.14 -4.29 -0.37
N ASN A 59 8.47 -4.44 0.90
CA ASN A 59 7.47 -4.51 1.98
C ASN A 59 6.71 -3.20 2.16
N ALA A 60 7.38 -2.05 2.00
CA ALA A 60 6.74 -0.74 2.05
C ALA A 60 5.77 -0.53 0.88
N ALA A 61 6.13 -1.02 -0.31
CA ALA A 61 5.27 -1.00 -1.50
C ALA A 61 4.03 -1.89 -1.31
N VAL A 62 4.21 -3.15 -0.87
CA VAL A 62 3.09 -4.06 -0.58
C VAL A 62 2.15 -3.46 0.46
N ARG A 63 2.70 -2.94 1.56
CA ARG A 63 1.91 -2.27 2.61
C ARG A 63 1.07 -1.14 2.04
N SER A 64 1.66 -0.32 1.16
CA SER A 64 0.97 0.83 0.57
C SER A 64 -0.14 0.36 -0.36
N ALA A 65 0.13 -0.60 -1.25
CA ALA A 65 -0.86 -1.16 -2.18
C ALA A 65 -2.05 -1.79 -1.44
N VAL A 66 -1.80 -2.60 -0.41
CA VAL A 66 -2.85 -3.23 0.41
C VAL A 66 -3.72 -2.20 1.09
N ARG A 67 -3.13 -1.20 1.75
CA ARG A 67 -3.90 -0.18 2.48
C ARG A 67 -4.68 0.76 1.55
N VAL A 68 -4.10 1.11 0.40
CA VAL A 68 -4.81 1.89 -0.64
C VAL A 68 -5.98 1.08 -1.17
N GLY A 69 -5.77 -0.17 -1.58
CA GLY A 69 -6.84 -1.00 -2.14
C GLY A 69 -8.00 -1.23 -1.16
N ILE A 70 -7.72 -1.44 0.12
CA ILE A 70 -8.76 -1.50 1.16
C ILE A 70 -9.51 -0.17 1.28
N THR A 71 -8.82 0.96 1.18
CA THR A 71 -9.44 2.30 1.25
C THR A 71 -10.34 2.57 0.04
N GLU A 72 -10.04 1.95 -1.10
CA GLU A 72 -10.88 1.97 -2.31
C GLU A 72 -11.95 0.85 -2.31
N GLY A 73 -12.12 0.14 -1.18
CA GLY A 73 -13.16 -0.87 -0.99
C GLY A 73 -12.86 -2.24 -1.62
N HIS A 74 -11.66 -2.45 -2.15
CA HIS A 74 -11.27 -3.72 -2.75
C HIS A 74 -10.95 -4.77 -1.69
N LYS A 75 -11.20 -6.04 -2.04
CA LYS A 75 -10.71 -7.16 -1.26
C LYS A 75 -9.28 -7.50 -1.71
N MET A 76 -8.33 -7.35 -0.80
CA MET A 76 -6.91 -7.51 -1.10
C MET A 76 -6.42 -8.94 -0.82
N PHE A 77 -5.58 -9.45 -1.71
CA PHE A 77 -4.94 -10.75 -1.60
C PHE A 77 -3.43 -10.61 -1.72
N ALA A 78 -2.71 -11.40 -0.93
CA ALA A 78 -1.27 -11.55 -1.01
C ALA A 78 -0.94 -12.91 -1.61
N VAL A 79 -0.03 -12.91 -2.59
CA VAL A 79 0.51 -14.12 -3.18
C VAL A 79 1.93 -14.31 -2.68
N ASN A 80 2.19 -15.48 -2.12
CA ASN A 80 3.53 -15.81 -1.63
C ASN A 80 4.45 -16.31 -2.76
N ASP A 81 5.76 -16.12 -2.60
CA ASP A 81 6.80 -16.68 -3.48
C ASP A 81 6.63 -16.40 -4.98
N GLY A 82 6.10 -15.21 -5.33
CA GLY A 82 5.94 -14.77 -6.70
C GLY A 82 5.07 -15.71 -7.54
N PHE A 83 5.48 -15.98 -8.78
CA PHE A 83 4.73 -16.89 -9.66
C PHE A 83 4.77 -18.36 -9.24
N GLU A 84 5.80 -18.79 -8.50
CA GLU A 84 5.87 -20.16 -8.00
C GLU A 84 4.78 -20.45 -6.98
N GLY A 85 4.59 -19.54 -6.01
CA GLY A 85 3.50 -19.68 -5.06
C GLY A 85 2.14 -19.38 -5.69
N PHE A 86 2.07 -18.50 -6.70
CA PHE A 86 0.86 -18.28 -7.47
C PHE A 86 0.36 -19.57 -8.14
N TYR A 87 1.23 -20.27 -8.86
CA TYR A 87 0.91 -21.55 -9.50
C TYR A 87 0.47 -22.62 -8.49
N LYS A 88 1.04 -22.59 -7.27
CA LYS A 88 0.69 -23.50 -6.17
C LYS A 88 -0.57 -23.07 -5.39
N GLY A 89 -1.25 -21.99 -5.79
CA GLY A 89 -2.43 -21.48 -5.10
C GLY A 89 -2.15 -20.87 -3.73
N GLN A 90 -0.92 -20.41 -3.47
CA GLN A 90 -0.53 -19.76 -2.21
C GLN A 90 -1.01 -18.32 -2.13
N ILE A 91 -2.33 -18.14 -2.22
CA ILE A 91 -3.02 -16.87 -2.23
C ILE A 91 -3.83 -16.78 -0.95
N LYS A 92 -3.65 -15.69 -0.19
CA LYS A 92 -4.39 -15.45 1.05
C LYS A 92 -4.93 -14.04 1.08
N GLU A 93 -6.12 -13.88 1.65
CA GLU A 93 -6.65 -12.55 1.93
C GLU A 93 -5.71 -11.83 2.90
N ILE A 94 -5.42 -10.55 2.62
CA ILE A 94 -4.55 -9.72 3.44
C ILE A 94 -5.30 -8.47 3.91
N LYS A 95 -5.24 -8.21 5.21
CA LYS A 95 -5.99 -7.15 5.89
C LYS A 95 -5.07 -5.99 6.26
N TRP A 96 -5.68 -4.88 6.65
CA TRP A 96 -4.99 -3.65 7.05
C TRP A 96 -3.93 -3.85 8.14
N GLY A 97 -4.25 -4.71 9.12
CA GLY A 97 -3.38 -5.02 10.26
C GLY A 97 -2.16 -5.88 9.88
N ASP A 98 -2.31 -6.76 8.89
CA ASP A 98 -1.29 -7.75 8.51
C ASP A 98 -0.02 -7.09 7.96
N VAL A 99 -0.17 -5.92 7.32
CA VAL A 99 0.93 -5.11 6.78
C VAL A 99 1.46 -4.04 7.76
N GLY A 100 1.07 -4.12 9.04
CA GLY A 100 1.57 -3.23 10.09
C GLY A 100 3.08 -3.40 10.30
N GLY A 101 3.83 -2.29 10.37
CA GLY A 101 5.28 -2.31 10.60
C GLY A 101 6.16 -2.63 9.38
N TRP A 102 5.57 -2.91 8.21
CA TRP A 102 6.32 -3.36 7.02
C TRP A 102 7.17 -2.28 6.35
N THR A 103 6.92 -0.99 6.63
CA THR A 103 7.62 0.14 5.98
C THR A 103 9.15 0.08 6.10
N GLY A 104 9.66 -0.33 7.28
CA GLY A 104 11.10 -0.39 7.56
C GLY A 104 11.71 -1.78 7.38
N GLN A 105 10.95 -2.77 6.94
CA GLN A 105 11.42 -4.15 6.84
C GLN A 105 12.16 -4.38 5.51
N GLY A 106 13.38 -4.93 5.59
CA GLY A 106 14.16 -5.32 4.42
C GLY A 106 13.62 -6.59 3.73
N GLY A 107 14.13 -6.88 2.52
CA GLY A 107 13.77 -8.08 1.76
C GLY A 107 12.31 -8.10 1.28
N SER A 108 11.71 -9.30 1.21
CA SER A 108 10.31 -9.53 0.82
C SER A 108 9.63 -10.47 1.80
N LEU A 109 8.68 -9.96 2.58
CA LEU A 109 7.88 -10.74 3.55
C LEU A 109 6.89 -11.68 2.87
N LEU A 110 6.42 -11.34 1.66
CA LEU A 110 5.65 -12.26 0.82
C LEU A 110 6.53 -13.36 0.19
N GLY A 111 7.85 -13.26 0.29
CA GLY A 111 8.76 -14.01 -0.57
C GLY A 111 8.83 -13.41 -1.97
N THR A 112 9.84 -13.79 -2.74
CA THR A 112 10.01 -13.35 -4.13
C THR A 112 10.87 -14.37 -4.87
N LYS A 113 10.56 -14.59 -6.14
CA LYS A 113 11.24 -15.55 -7.02
C LYS A 113 11.47 -14.91 -8.39
N ARG A 114 12.56 -15.31 -9.06
CA ARG A 114 12.88 -14.86 -10.43
C ARG A 114 12.09 -15.61 -11.51
N THR A 115 11.41 -16.68 -11.12
CA THR A 115 10.63 -17.54 -12.01
C THR A 115 9.53 -16.74 -12.70
N LEU A 116 9.50 -16.84 -14.03
CA LEU A 116 8.50 -16.18 -14.86
C LEU A 116 7.29 -17.11 -15.05
N PRO A 117 6.09 -16.56 -15.26
CA PRO A 117 4.95 -17.36 -15.69
C PRO A 117 5.23 -17.78 -17.13
N ALA A 118 5.34 -19.08 -17.39
CA ALA A 118 5.41 -19.58 -18.75
C ALA A 118 4.10 -19.22 -19.50
N LYS A 119 4.18 -19.06 -20.82
CA LYS A 119 3.01 -18.95 -21.69
C LYS A 119 2.25 -20.26 -21.77
#